data_AF-A0A358DVN3-F1
#
_entry.id   AF-A0A358DVN3-F1
#
_cell.length_a   1.000
_cell.length_b   1.000
_cell.length_c   1.000
_cell.angle_alpha   90.00
_cell.angle_beta   90.00
_cell.angle_gamma   90.00
#
_symmetry.space_group_name_H-M   'P 1'
#
loop_
_entity.id
_entity.type
_entity.pdbx_description
1 polymer ?
#
loop_
_entity_poly.entity_id
_entity_poly.type
_entity_poly.pdbx_seq_one_letter_code
_entity_poly.pdbx_strand_id
1 'polypeptide(L)' 'MQLKVYENIVLHCFSDESGVLFYNTVTEESLLVACEHCKLIEQNKASGERWIMTSNDDVRHKLTALGFATS' A
#
# COMPACT_ATOMS: atom_id res chain seq x y z
N MET A 1 -11.81 1.48 3.69
CA MET A 1 -11.03 1.81 4.89
C MET A 1 -9.70 2.43 4.47
N GLN A 2 -9.22 3.41 5.22
CA GLN A 2 -7.92 4.05 4.98
C GLN A 2 -6.85 3.37 5.83
N LEU A 3 -5.67 3.12 5.26
CA LEU A 3 -4.52 2.53 5.94
C LEU A 3 -3.28 3.42 5.75
N LYS A 4 -2.52 3.62 6.82
CA LYS A 4 -1.20 4.29 6.79
C LYS A 4 -0.15 3.29 6.33
N VAL A 5 0.62 3.65 5.32
CA VAL A 5 1.71 2.82 4.80
C VAL A 5 3.00 3.16 5.53
N TYR A 6 3.76 2.14 5.91
CA TYR A 6 5.02 2.35 6.63
C TYR A 6 6.08 3.01 5.74
N GLU A 7 7.03 3.71 6.37
CA GLU A 7 8.05 4.48 5.66
C GLU A 7 8.99 3.60 4.84
N ASN A 8 9.32 2.40 5.33
CA ASN A 8 10.15 1.41 4.65
C ASN A 8 9.47 0.74 3.44
N ILE A 9 8.22 1.08 3.15
CA ILE A 9 7.52 0.50 2.01
C ILE A 9 7.66 1.41 0.81
N VAL A 10 8.21 0.92 -0.30
CA VAL A 10 8.13 1.59 -1.60
C VAL A 10 6.78 1.24 -2.22
N LEU A 11 6.09 2.27 -2.71
CA LEU A 11 4.78 2.18 -3.34
C LEU A 11 4.90 2.61 -4.79
N HIS A 12 4.35 1.82 -5.69
CA HIS A 12 4.22 2.18 -7.09
C HIS A 12 2.83 1.85 -7.60
N CYS A 13 2.09 2.86 -8.04
CA CYS A 13 0.81 2.67 -8.73
C CYS A 13 1.10 2.64 -10.23
N PHE A 14 0.69 1.56 -10.89
CA PHE A 14 0.90 1.44 -12.33
C PHE A 14 0.03 2.44 -13.09
N SER A 15 0.59 3.03 -14.15
CA SER A 15 -0.06 4.07 -14.94
C SER A 15 -1.27 3.57 -15.74
N ASP A 16 -1.35 2.27 -15.97
CA ASP A 16 -2.48 1.59 -16.60
C ASP A 16 -3.60 1.24 -15.61
N GLU A 17 -3.47 1.66 -14.34
CA GLU A 17 -4.38 1.32 -13.24
C GLU A 17 -4.59 -0.18 -13.03
N SER A 18 -3.65 -1.03 -13.47
CA SER A 18 -3.73 -2.48 -13.26
C SER A 18 -3.55 -2.85 -11.78
N GLY A 19 -2.76 -2.06 -11.03
CA GLY A 19 -2.52 -2.33 -9.62
C GLY A 19 -1.60 -1.37 -8.91
N VAL A 20 -1.31 -1.73 -7.67
CA VAL A 20 -0.37 -1.07 -6.78
C VAL A 20 0.64 -2.11 -6.30
N LEU A 21 1.92 -1.85 -6.57
CA LEU A 21 3.04 -2.62 -6.05
C LEU A 21 3.50 -2.03 -4.71
N PHE A 22 3.62 -2.92 -3.73
CA PHE A 22 4.22 -2.66 -2.43
C PHE A 22 5.54 -3.42 -2.38
N TYR A 23 6.61 -2.76 -1.94
CA TYR A 23 7.91 -3.38 -1.74
C TYR A 23 8.45 -2.99 -0.37
N ASN A 24 8.77 -3.98 0.46
CA ASN A 24 9.34 -3.76 1.79
C ASN A 24 10.87 -3.74 1.68
N THR A 25 11.50 -2.60 1.94
CA THR A 25 12.96 -2.46 1.82
C THR A 25 13.74 -3.15 2.93
N VAL A 26 13.06 -3.62 3.99
CA VAL A 26 13.69 -4.32 5.13
C VAL A 26 13.63 -5.83 4.95
N THR A 27 12.48 -6.38 4.55
CA THR A 27 12.31 -7.84 4.34
C THR A 27 12.59 -8.28 2.91
N GLU A 28 12.73 -7.34 1.98
CA GLU A 28 12.87 -7.57 0.53
C GLU A 28 11.64 -8.26 -0.10
N GLU A 29 10.49 -8.22 0.57
CA GLU A 29 9.25 -8.81 0.07
C GLU A 29 8.45 -7.82 -0.77
N SER A 30 7.77 -8.35 -1.79
CA SER A 30 6.89 -7.56 -2.66
C SER A 30 5.48 -8.11 -2.70
N LEU A 31 4.49 -7.23 -2.76
CA LEU A 31 3.09 -7.56 -2.93
C LEU A 31 2.48 -6.70 -4.04
N LEU A 32 1.91 -7.37 -5.05
CA LEU A 32 1.09 -6.72 -6.07
C LEU A 32 -0.39 -6.85 -5.70
N VAL A 33 -1.09 -5.72 -5.67
CA VAL A 33 -2.53 -5.67 -5.38
C VAL A 33 -3.24 -5.03 -6.57
N ALA A 34 -4.33 -5.65 -7.05
CA ALA A 34 -5.14 -5.08 -8.11
C ALA A 34 -5.80 -3.76 -7.69
N CYS A 35 -5.90 -2.80 -8.61
CA CYS A 35 -6.36 -1.44 -8.30
C CYS A 35 -7.84 -1.38 -7.90
N GLU A 36 -8.63 -2.37 -8.33
CA GLU A 36 -10.01 -2.58 -7.89
C GLU A 36 -10.14 -2.92 -6.39
N HIS A 37 -9.05 -3.39 -5.76
CA HIS A 37 -9.01 -3.72 -4.34
C HIS A 37 -8.20 -2.74 -3.51
N CYS A 38 -7.35 -1.92 -4.12
CA CYS A 38 -6.51 -0.97 -3.40
C CYS A 38 -6.14 0.24 -4.27
N LYS A 39 -6.32 1.45 -3.75
CA LYS A 39 -5.91 2.70 -4.42
C LYS A 39 -5.04 3.55 -3.51
N LEU A 40 -4.02 4.19 -4.07
CA LEU A 40 -3.26 5.23 -3.37
C LEU A 40 -4.14 6.49 -3.27
N ILE A 41 -4.34 7.00 -2.06
CA ILE A 41 -5.20 8.17 -1.83
C ILE A 41 -4.36 9.43 -1.67
N GLU A 42 -3.24 9.32 -0.96
CA GLU A 42 -2.47 10.49 -0.55
C GLU A 42 -1.00 10.15 -0.33
N GLN A 43 -0.14 11.03 -0.82
CA GLN A 43 1.28 11.08 -0.48
C GLN A 43 1.56 12.50 0.00
N ASN A 44 1.66 12.68 1.32
CA ASN A 44 2.04 13.95 1.90
C ASN A 44 3.54 14.16 1.68
N LYS A 45 3.89 15.10 0.80
CA LYS A 45 5.30 15.39 0.45
C LYS A 45 6.08 16.05 1.58
N ALA A 46 5.41 16.71 2.52
CA ALA A 46 6.05 17.39 3.64
C ALA A 46 6.36 16.43 4.79
N SER A 47 5.46 15.47 5.09
CA SER A 47 5.66 14.47 6.14
C SER A 47 6.20 13.13 5.62
N GLY A 48 6.19 12.88 4.31
CA GLY A 48 6.54 11.59 3.71
C GLY A 48 5.46 10.51 3.90
N GLU A 49 4.35 10.85 4.58
CA GLU A 49 3.28 9.90 4.89
C GLU A 49 2.52 9.49 3.63
N ARG A 50 2.22 8.20 3.54
CA ARG A 50 1.49 7.60 2.42
C ARG A 50 0.29 6.84 2.94
N TRP A 51 -0.84 7.01 2.26
CA TRP A 51 -2.12 6.42 2.64
C TRP A 51 -2.77 5.74 1.46
N ILE A 52 -3.30 4.54 1.71
CA ILE A 52 -4.05 3.75 0.73
C ILE A 52 -5.50 3.56 1.19
N MET A 53 -6.40 3.36 0.23
CA MET A 53 -7.77 2.92 0.47
C MET A 53 -7.92 1.49 0.01
N THR A 54 -8.54 0.68 0.84
CA THR A 54 -9.05 -0.63 0.43
C THR A 54 -10.43 -0.87 1.03
N SER A 55 -11.35 -1.40 0.23
CA SER A 55 -12.62 -1.95 0.69
C SER A 55 -12.57 -3.48 0.82
N ASN A 56 -11.43 -4.10 0.50
CA ASN A 56 -11.24 -5.53 0.51
C ASN A 56 -10.56 -5.95 1.83
N ASP A 57 -11.30 -6.68 2.67
CA ASP A 57 -10.82 -7.11 3.98
C ASP A 57 -9.63 -8.07 3.90
N ASP A 58 -9.53 -8.90 2.87
CA ASP A 58 -8.39 -9.81 2.68
C ASP A 58 -7.13 -9.02 2.35
N VAL A 59 -7.25 -8.00 1.49
CA VAL A 59 -6.14 -7.08 1.18
C VAL A 59 -5.71 -6.33 2.43
N ARG A 60 -6.65 -5.83 3.22
CA ARG A 60 -6.34 -5.19 4.51
C ARG A 60 -5.53 -6.14 5.42
N HIS A 61 -6.05 -7.34 5.68
CA HIS A 61 -5.40 -8.30 6.57
C HIS A 61 -4.02 -8.69 6.06
N LYS A 62 -3.86 -8.88 4.74
CA LYS A 62 -2.58 -9.22 4.14
C LYS A 62 -1.56 -8.10 4.28
N LEU A 63 -1.97 -6.85 4.03
CA LEU A 63 -1.11 -5.67 4.15
C LEU A 63 -0.69 -5.42 5.60
N THR A 64 -1.57 -5.64 6.58
CA THR A 64 -1.21 -5.50 8.00
C THR A 64 -0.34 -6.64 8.50
N ALA A 65 -0.67 -7.89 8.15
CA ALA A 65 0.07 -9.07 8.58
C ALA A 65 1.51 -9.10 8.05
N LEU A 66 1.73 -8.63 6.82
CA LEU A 66 3.06 -8.55 6.19
C LEU A 66 3.80 -7.24 6.53
N GLY A 67 3.23 -6.39 7.38
CA GLY A 67 3.87 -5.15 7.80
C GLY A 67 4.02 -4.12 6.68
N PHE A 68 3.11 -4.10 5.70
CA PHE A 68 3.07 -3.07 4.66
C PHE A 68 2.29 -1.83 5.11
N ALA A 69 1.24 -2.00 5.91
CA ALA A 69 0.39 -0.89 6.36
C ALA A 69 -0.23 -1.14 7.74
N THR A 70 -0.74 -0.08 8.38
CA THR A 70 -1.50 -0.12 9.64
C THR A 70 -2.81 0.65 9.49
N SER A 71 -3.83 0.27 10.25
CA SER A 71 -5.07 1.06 10.41
C SER A 71 -4.82 2.34 11.18
#